data_AF-A0A7K0LYF0-F1
#
_entry.id   AF-A0A7K0LYF0-F1
#
_cell.length_a   1.000
_cell.length_b   1.000
_cell.length_c   1.000
_cell.angle_alpha   90.00
_cell.angle_beta   90.00
_cell.angle_gamma   90.00
#
_symmetry.space_group_name_H-M   'P 1'
#
loop_
_entity.id
_entity.type
_entity.pdbx_description
1 polymer ?
#
loop_
_entity_poly.entity_id
_entity_poly.type
_entity_poly.pdbx_seq_one_letter_code
_entity_poly.pdbx_strand_id
1 'polypeptide(L)'
;MSAEKSFYLTTPIYYVNDAPHIGHAYTTVAGDVLTRWHRQRGESVWFLTGTDEHGEKVMNTAAANNVKPQDWCDRLVEEAWKPNWRALNIANDDFIRTTEPRHEERVQKFMTLLKDNGYIYAGKFEGPYCIGCEEFKLPGDLDDGKCKIHGKPVEMLSEDNWFFKLSAFVPQLLEHYKNNPEACEPASARNEVIAFLESGVRDLSISRSTFDWGIPVPWDTDQVIYVWFDALLNYATAVGLGDDPNSEGGKKFAKTWPADVHLVGKDILRFHAVIWPAMLMAANVAIPKKVFAHGWLLVGGEKMSKSKLTGIAPSDITDHFGVDAFRYYFLRAIPFGTDGSFSWEDMSARYTSELANDFGNLASRLIAMIEKYCDGVIPAVAKDAELAAMLETTVAQADKAMVALDFQGGINAIMEFCKRVNGYVTIKEPWAIAKDESRTAELNEVLYNTADAIRALAVLLHPVMPATTQTLWESLGAQETLGNIGEQKISEVSTWGVLPQGCRVTKGAVLFPRLE
;
A
#
# COMPACT_ATOMS: atom_id res chain seq x y z
N MET A 1 24.53 -5.83 -20.07
CA MET A 1 23.09 -5.54 -20.05
C MET A 1 22.83 -4.84 -18.73
N SER A 2 22.42 -3.56 -18.73
CA SER A 2 21.98 -2.91 -17.49
C SER A 2 20.81 -3.72 -16.96
N ALA A 3 20.90 -4.20 -15.72
CA ALA A 3 19.76 -4.85 -15.08
C ALA A 3 18.58 -3.87 -15.12
N GLU A 4 17.41 -4.36 -15.52
CA GLU A 4 16.19 -3.56 -15.55
C GLU A 4 15.88 -3.03 -14.14
N LYS A 5 15.52 -1.74 -14.05
CA LYS A 5 15.24 -1.09 -12.77
C LYS A 5 13.98 -1.71 -12.15
N SER A 6 14.01 -2.02 -10.86
CA SER A 6 12.83 -2.50 -10.14
C SER A 6 11.75 -1.41 -10.07
N PHE A 7 10.49 -1.82 -10.20
CA PHE A 7 9.33 -1.03 -9.78
C PHE A 7 9.39 -0.85 -8.26
N TYR A 8 9.64 0.37 -7.83
CA TYR A 8 9.85 0.70 -6.43
C TYR A 8 8.64 1.44 -5.85
N LEU A 9 7.93 0.79 -4.92
CA LEU A 9 6.82 1.37 -4.19
C LEU A 9 7.16 1.50 -2.71
N THR A 10 6.72 2.59 -2.08
CA THR A 10 6.82 2.78 -0.63
C THR A 10 5.47 3.14 -0.01
N THR A 11 5.27 2.69 1.23
CA THR A 11 4.32 3.34 2.17
C THR A 11 5.04 4.48 2.90
N PRO A 12 4.33 5.31 3.68
CA PRO A 12 4.98 6.07 4.73
C PRO A 12 5.60 5.12 5.74
N ILE A 13 6.62 5.58 6.44
CA ILE A 13 7.01 4.97 7.71
C ILE A 13 6.13 5.52 8.83
N TYR A 14 5.78 4.68 9.79
CA TYR A 14 4.77 5.01 10.78
C TYR A 14 5.36 5.32 12.14
N TYR A 15 4.87 6.36 12.81
CA TYR A 15 5.33 6.77 14.14
C TYR A 15 5.10 5.67 15.18
N VAL A 16 6.17 5.29 15.89
CA VAL A 16 6.14 4.24 16.93
C VAL A 16 5.72 4.80 18.29
N ASN A 17 4.68 5.64 18.31
CA ASN A 17 4.07 6.09 19.56
C ASN A 17 2.94 5.15 20.03
N ASP A 18 2.43 4.26 19.18
CA ASP A 18 1.35 3.32 19.51
C ASP A 18 1.30 2.16 18.48
N ALA A 19 0.48 1.14 18.77
CA ALA A 19 0.16 0.05 17.86
C ALA A 19 -0.65 0.52 16.63
N PRO A 20 -0.54 -0.18 15.48
CA PRO A 20 -1.21 0.22 14.26
C PRO A 20 -2.74 0.10 14.33
N HIS A 21 -3.43 0.89 13.49
CA HIS A 21 -4.88 0.83 13.28
C HIS A 21 -5.18 0.66 11.78
N ILE A 22 -6.45 0.51 11.41
CA ILE A 22 -6.86 0.26 10.01
C ILE A 22 -6.41 1.34 9.01
N GLY A 23 -6.07 2.55 9.47
CA GLY A 23 -5.53 3.62 8.61
C GLY A 23 -4.13 3.30 8.09
N HIS A 24 -3.26 2.75 8.93
CA HIS A 24 -1.93 2.27 8.50
C HIS A 24 -2.06 1.05 7.59
N ALA A 25 -2.97 0.14 7.96
CA ALA A 25 -3.25 -1.06 7.18
C ALA A 25 -3.80 -0.74 5.80
N TYR A 26 -4.64 0.29 5.65
CA TYR A 26 -5.19 0.71 4.37
C TYR A 26 -4.10 1.06 3.36
N THR A 27 -3.16 1.93 3.74
CA THR A 27 -2.04 2.33 2.87
C THR A 27 -1.14 1.14 2.56
N THR A 28 -0.84 0.31 3.56
CA THR A 28 0.07 -0.83 3.41
C THR A 28 -0.53 -1.93 2.53
N VAL A 29 -1.82 -2.23 2.68
CA VAL A 29 -2.55 -3.17 1.81
C VAL A 29 -2.61 -2.65 0.38
N ALA A 30 -2.88 -1.36 0.16
CA ALA A 30 -2.86 -0.79 -1.19
C ALA A 30 -1.48 -0.96 -1.86
N GLY A 31 -0.40 -0.71 -1.12
CA GLY A 31 0.97 -0.93 -1.60
C GLY A 31 1.28 -2.40 -1.90
N ASP A 32 0.82 -3.31 -1.03
CA ASP A 32 0.99 -4.75 -1.21
C ASP A 32 0.21 -5.29 -2.42
N VAL A 33 -1.04 -4.87 -2.61
CA VAL A 33 -1.83 -5.27 -3.78
C VAL A 33 -1.17 -4.79 -5.07
N LEU A 34 -0.75 -3.53 -5.12
CA LEU A 34 -0.10 -2.99 -6.32
C LEU A 34 1.22 -3.72 -6.62
N THR A 35 2.05 -3.95 -5.61
CA THR A 35 3.33 -4.65 -5.79
C THR A 35 3.15 -6.12 -6.17
N ARG A 36 2.16 -6.83 -5.62
CA ARG A 36 1.77 -8.17 -6.08
C ARG A 36 1.29 -8.17 -7.54
N TRP A 37 0.52 -7.16 -7.94
CA TRP A 37 0.08 -6.99 -9.33
C TRP A 37 1.27 -6.80 -10.27
N HIS A 38 2.21 -5.90 -9.93
CA HIS A 38 3.45 -5.71 -10.70
C HIS A 38 4.33 -6.96 -10.76
N ARG A 39 4.45 -7.72 -9.66
CA ARG A 39 5.15 -9.03 -9.66
C ARG A 39 4.50 -10.02 -10.64
N GLN A 40 3.17 -10.13 -10.65
CA GLN A 40 2.45 -10.97 -11.62
C GLN A 40 2.43 -10.38 -13.05
N ARG A 41 2.78 -9.11 -13.25
CA ARG A 41 3.11 -8.59 -14.59
C ARG A 41 4.50 -9.03 -15.08
N GLY A 42 5.26 -9.74 -14.24
CA GLY A 42 6.61 -10.20 -14.53
C GLY A 42 7.68 -9.14 -14.30
N GLU A 43 7.35 -8.05 -13.60
CA GLU A 43 8.27 -6.95 -13.33
C GLU A 43 9.11 -7.26 -12.07
N SER A 44 10.36 -6.76 -12.05
CA SER A 44 11.13 -6.73 -10.81
C SER A 44 10.51 -5.68 -9.89
N VAL A 45 10.27 -6.02 -8.63
CA VAL A 45 9.59 -5.13 -7.67
C VAL A 45 10.43 -5.00 -6.40
N TRP A 46 10.37 -3.81 -5.80
CA TRP A 46 10.83 -3.56 -4.44
C TRP A 46 9.72 -2.81 -3.68
N PHE A 47 9.27 -3.36 -2.56
CA PHE A 47 8.23 -2.80 -1.72
C PHE A 47 8.77 -2.47 -0.33
N LEU A 48 8.81 -1.18 0.01
CA LEU A 48 9.28 -0.71 1.31
C LEU A 48 8.12 -0.24 2.20
N THR A 49 8.14 -0.69 3.45
CA THR A 49 7.40 -0.09 4.57
C THR A 49 8.34 0.02 5.78
N GLY A 50 7.88 0.58 6.90
CA GLY A 50 8.73 0.73 8.07
C GLY A 50 8.16 1.61 9.16
N THR A 51 9.04 2.02 10.07
CA THR A 51 8.71 2.79 11.26
C THR A 51 9.58 4.03 11.43
N ASP A 52 8.92 5.12 11.82
CA ASP A 52 9.54 6.36 12.27
C ASP A 52 9.64 6.32 13.79
N GLU A 53 10.88 6.25 14.27
CA GLU A 53 11.20 5.90 15.65
C GLU A 53 11.82 7.04 16.44
N HIS A 54 12.08 8.20 15.85
CA HIS A 54 12.66 9.36 16.51
C HIS A 54 11.60 10.40 16.92
N GLY A 55 12.04 11.45 17.61
CA GLY A 55 11.20 12.60 17.93
C GLY A 55 10.70 12.64 19.37
N GLU A 56 10.31 13.85 19.78
CA GLU A 56 9.90 14.16 21.15
C GLU A 56 8.68 13.32 21.59
N LYS A 57 7.76 13.04 20.66
CA LYS A 57 6.56 12.27 20.97
C LYS A 57 6.87 10.83 21.36
N VAL A 58 7.82 10.19 20.69
CA VAL A 58 8.24 8.82 21.03
C VAL A 58 8.95 8.81 22.38
N MET A 59 9.86 9.78 22.60
CA MET A 59 10.57 9.96 23.86
C MET A 59 9.61 10.14 25.05
N ASN A 60 8.63 11.04 24.93
CA ASN A 60 7.63 11.29 25.95
C ASN A 60 6.73 10.06 26.20
N THR A 61 6.41 9.30 25.16
CA THR A 61 5.62 8.07 25.28
C THR A 61 6.38 6.98 26.04
N ALA A 62 7.66 6.79 25.70
CA ALA A 62 8.54 5.86 26.38
C ALA A 62 8.72 6.22 27.86
N ALA A 63 8.95 7.51 28.15
CA ALA A 63 9.05 8.04 29.51
C ALA A 63 7.76 7.82 30.32
N ALA A 64 6.58 8.07 29.74
CA ALA A 64 5.29 7.81 30.37
C ALA A 64 5.06 6.31 30.69
N ASN A 65 5.74 5.42 29.97
CA ASN A 65 5.73 3.97 30.20
C ASN A 65 6.95 3.47 30.98
N ASN A 66 7.76 4.37 31.55
CA ASN A 66 8.94 4.08 32.35
C ASN A 66 9.98 3.18 31.64
N VAL A 67 10.19 3.38 30.34
CA VAL A 67 11.18 2.66 29.53
C VAL A 67 12.03 3.63 28.72
N LYS A 68 13.20 3.17 28.23
CA LYS A 68 14.00 3.97 27.30
C LYS A 68 13.32 4.02 25.92
N PRO A 69 13.53 5.09 25.14
CA PRO A 69 12.93 5.20 23.80
C PRO A 69 13.29 4.04 22.85
N GLN A 70 14.55 3.60 22.81
CA GLN A 70 14.95 2.43 22.01
C GLN A 70 14.19 1.16 22.41
N ASP A 71 14.13 0.86 23.72
CA ASP A 71 13.43 -0.32 24.24
C ASP A 71 11.93 -0.26 23.92
N TRP A 72 11.33 0.94 23.94
CA TRP A 72 9.94 1.16 23.55
C TRP A 72 9.71 0.86 22.06
N CYS A 73 10.56 1.41 21.19
CA CYS A 73 10.50 1.19 19.74
C CYS A 73 10.70 -0.28 19.38
N ASP A 74 11.75 -0.91 19.91
CA ASP A 74 12.04 -2.34 19.69
C ASP A 74 10.85 -3.22 20.08
N ARG A 75 10.27 -2.97 21.26
CA ARG A 75 9.10 -3.70 21.74
C ARG A 75 7.90 -3.53 20.81
N LEU A 76 7.52 -2.30 20.46
CA LEU A 76 6.36 -2.08 19.60
C LEU A 76 6.54 -2.64 18.19
N VAL A 77 7.74 -2.57 17.63
CA VAL A 77 8.02 -3.13 16.30
C VAL A 77 7.81 -4.64 16.30
N GLU A 78 8.34 -5.35 17.30
CA GLU A 78 8.27 -6.81 17.37
C GLU A 78 6.90 -7.34 17.84
N GLU A 79 6.23 -6.64 18.77
CA GLU A 79 4.98 -7.09 19.38
C GLU A 79 3.72 -6.56 18.66
N ALA A 80 3.80 -5.44 17.94
CA ALA A 80 2.64 -4.82 17.31
C ALA A 80 2.79 -4.65 15.80
N TRP A 81 3.85 -4.00 15.30
CA TRP A 81 3.95 -3.63 13.87
C TRP A 81 4.19 -4.83 12.95
N LYS A 82 5.26 -5.59 13.15
CA LYS A 82 5.58 -6.78 12.33
C LYS A 82 4.51 -7.87 12.43
N PRO A 83 3.93 -8.19 13.61
CA PRO A 83 2.81 -9.12 13.70
C PRO A 83 1.59 -8.68 12.88
N ASN A 84 1.22 -7.40 12.91
CA ASN A 84 0.09 -6.90 12.11
C ASN A 84 0.35 -7.05 10.60
N TRP A 85 1.55 -6.77 10.11
CA TRP A 85 1.91 -6.99 8.70
C TRP A 85 1.90 -8.46 8.30
N ARG A 86 2.36 -9.37 9.19
CA ARG A 86 2.22 -10.81 8.97
C ARG A 86 0.76 -11.25 8.93
N ALA A 87 -0.07 -10.78 9.88
CA ALA A 87 -1.50 -11.11 9.94
C ALA A 87 -2.28 -10.60 8.72
N LEU A 88 -1.88 -9.45 8.17
CA LEU A 88 -2.46 -8.86 6.96
C LEU A 88 -1.89 -9.42 5.65
N ASN A 89 -0.99 -10.41 5.74
CA ASN A 89 -0.31 -11.04 4.61
C ASN A 89 0.41 -10.02 3.70
N ILE A 90 1.09 -9.05 4.31
CA ILE A 90 1.89 -8.05 3.59
C ILE A 90 3.21 -8.68 3.15
N ALA A 91 3.54 -8.56 1.86
CA ALA A 91 4.75 -9.05 1.23
C ALA A 91 5.69 -7.89 0.85
N ASN A 92 6.09 -7.11 1.85
CA ASN A 92 7.14 -6.10 1.72
C ASN A 92 8.52 -6.77 1.63
N ASP A 93 9.41 -6.19 0.82
CA ASP A 93 10.76 -6.71 0.60
C ASP A 93 11.74 -6.23 1.69
N ASP A 94 11.42 -5.14 2.37
CA ASP A 94 12.18 -4.60 3.49
C ASP A 94 11.28 -3.85 4.46
N PHE A 95 11.69 -3.81 5.72
CA PHE A 95 11.05 -3.08 6.81
C PHE A 95 12.11 -2.16 7.42
N ILE A 96 12.12 -0.89 7.03
CA ILE A 96 13.12 0.07 7.51
C ILE A 96 12.72 0.60 8.89
N ARG A 97 13.70 0.76 9.78
CA ARG A 97 13.55 1.45 11.06
C ARG A 97 14.53 2.62 11.08
N THR A 98 14.09 3.81 11.49
CA THR A 98 14.98 4.99 11.49
C THR A 98 16.12 4.89 12.51
N THR A 99 16.00 4.03 13.53
CA THR A 99 17.06 3.73 14.51
C THR A 99 18.13 2.74 13.99
N GLU A 100 17.99 2.21 12.77
CA GLU A 100 19.01 1.31 12.23
C GLU A 100 20.28 2.08 11.81
N PRO A 101 21.50 1.58 12.15
CA PRO A 101 22.74 2.26 11.78
C PRO A 101 22.87 2.55 10.28
N ARG A 102 22.36 1.64 9.43
CA ARG A 102 22.34 1.82 7.96
C ARG A 102 21.55 3.07 7.54
N HIS A 103 20.57 3.49 8.31
CA HIS A 103 19.78 4.67 8.06
C HIS A 103 20.51 5.91 8.60
N GLU A 104 20.87 5.90 9.88
CA GLU A 104 21.49 7.03 10.57
C GLU A 104 22.77 7.53 9.88
N GLU A 105 23.68 6.61 9.53
CA GLU A 105 24.93 6.94 8.86
C GLU A 105 24.69 7.61 7.49
N ARG A 106 23.69 7.13 6.74
CA ARG A 106 23.35 7.65 5.43
C ARG A 106 22.66 9.00 5.53
N VAL A 107 21.82 9.22 6.55
CA VAL A 107 21.22 10.52 6.86
C VAL A 107 22.31 11.54 7.17
N GLN A 108 23.27 11.21 8.04
CA GLN A 108 24.37 12.11 8.40
C GLN A 108 25.25 12.48 7.20
N LYS A 109 25.54 11.53 6.31
CA LYS A 109 26.23 11.79 5.04
C LYS A 109 25.43 12.75 4.15
N PHE A 110 24.13 12.50 4.00
CA PHE A 110 23.25 13.35 3.20
C PHE A 110 23.16 14.78 3.75
N MET A 111 23.06 14.94 5.06
CA MET A 111 23.08 16.24 5.73
C MET A 111 24.38 17.01 5.46
N THR A 112 25.52 16.31 5.56
CA THR A 112 26.83 16.91 5.29
C THR A 112 26.92 17.39 3.85
N LEU A 113 26.46 16.57 2.88
CA LEU A 113 26.38 16.95 1.48
C LEU A 113 25.55 18.23 1.25
N LEU A 114 24.36 18.32 1.84
CA LEU A 114 23.50 19.49 1.66
C LEU A 114 24.11 20.76 2.28
N LYS A 115 24.81 20.62 3.41
CA LYS A 115 25.55 21.73 4.02
C LYS A 115 26.71 22.17 3.15
N ASP A 116 27.50 21.24 2.63
CA ASP A 116 28.66 21.54 1.79
C ASP A 116 28.25 22.18 0.45
N ASN A 117 27.07 21.81 -0.07
CA ASN A 117 26.44 22.45 -1.22
C ASN A 117 25.85 23.85 -0.89
N GLY A 118 25.91 24.31 0.36
CA GLY A 118 25.45 25.63 0.78
C GLY A 118 23.93 25.76 0.94
N TYR A 119 23.21 24.64 1.04
CA TYR A 119 21.75 24.62 1.24
C TYR A 119 21.32 24.59 2.71
N ILE A 120 22.27 24.37 3.63
CA ILE A 120 22.02 24.41 5.08
C ILE A 120 22.77 25.59 5.70
N TYR A 121 22.10 26.36 6.57
CA TYR A 121 22.68 27.49 7.29
C TYR A 121 22.15 27.57 8.73
N ALA A 122 22.92 28.18 9.64
CA ALA A 122 22.47 28.45 11.00
C ALA A 122 21.59 29.71 11.03
N GLY A 123 20.50 29.66 11.78
CA GLY A 123 19.59 30.78 11.93
C GLY A 123 18.84 30.73 13.26
N LYS A 124 18.17 31.83 13.59
CA LYS A 124 17.28 31.90 14.75
C LYS A 124 15.84 31.94 14.28
N PHE A 125 14.99 31.11 14.87
CA PHE A 125 13.56 31.12 14.57
C PHE A 125 12.73 31.14 15.84
N GLU A 126 11.65 31.92 15.79
CA GLU A 126 10.66 32.00 16.84
C GLU A 126 9.27 31.83 16.23
N GLY A 127 8.47 30.91 16.79
CA GLY A 127 7.12 30.69 16.27
C GLY A 127 6.30 29.65 17.03
N PRO A 128 5.00 29.57 16.72
CA PRO A 128 4.09 28.60 17.32
C PRO A 128 4.39 27.20 16.80
N TYR A 129 4.60 26.24 17.70
CA TYR A 129 4.94 24.85 17.42
C TYR A 129 3.85 23.91 17.91
N CYS A 130 3.45 22.95 17.08
CA CYS A 130 2.52 21.90 17.47
C CYS A 130 3.26 20.58 17.65
N ILE A 131 3.43 20.15 18.91
CA ILE A 131 4.04 18.86 19.27
C ILE A 131 3.33 17.69 18.57
N GLY A 132 2.00 17.74 18.42
CA GLY A 132 1.25 16.66 17.76
C GLY A 132 1.56 16.50 16.27
N CYS A 133 1.90 17.59 15.57
CA CYS A 133 2.33 17.56 14.16
C CYS A 133 3.85 17.48 14.02
N GLU A 134 4.58 17.66 15.11
CA GLU A 134 6.01 17.98 15.15
C GLU A 134 6.40 19.13 14.21
N GLU A 135 5.55 20.13 14.05
CA GLU A 135 5.70 21.14 13.00
C GLU A 135 5.40 22.56 13.52
N PHE A 136 6.18 23.54 13.08
CA PHE A 136 5.85 24.97 13.24
C PHE A 136 4.62 25.33 12.40
N LYS A 137 3.67 26.01 13.02
CA LYS A 137 2.40 26.35 12.39
C LYS A 137 2.40 27.74 11.79
N LEU A 138 1.79 27.88 10.62
CA LEU A 138 1.47 29.18 10.05
C LEU A 138 0.21 29.74 10.71
N PRO A 139 -0.03 31.06 10.66
CA PRO A 139 -1.28 31.65 11.18
C PRO A 139 -2.54 31.00 10.62
N GLY A 140 -2.51 30.55 9.36
CA GLY A 140 -3.61 29.84 8.71
C GLY A 140 -3.86 28.42 9.21
N ASP A 141 -2.90 27.79 9.88
CA ASP A 141 -3.00 26.44 10.43
C ASP A 141 -3.55 26.41 11.86
N LEU A 142 -3.89 27.58 12.41
CA LEU A 142 -4.34 27.78 13.78
C LEU A 142 -5.79 28.28 13.83
N ASP A 143 -6.55 27.76 14.79
CA ASP A 143 -7.83 28.31 15.24
C ASP A 143 -7.66 28.75 16.70
N ASP A 144 -7.66 30.06 16.95
CA ASP A 144 -7.52 30.67 18.29
C ASP A 144 -6.32 30.12 19.09
N GLY A 145 -5.14 30.08 18.44
CA GLY A 145 -3.90 29.58 19.05
C GLY A 145 -3.83 28.05 19.21
N LYS A 146 -4.77 27.30 18.62
CA LYS A 146 -4.76 25.83 18.61
C LYS A 146 -4.50 25.29 17.21
N CYS A 147 -3.76 24.19 17.10
CA CYS A 147 -3.55 23.51 15.82
C CYS A 147 -4.87 22.97 15.25
N LYS A 148 -5.21 23.32 14.00
CA LYS A 148 -6.43 22.86 13.31
C LYS A 148 -6.55 21.34 13.20
N ILE A 149 -5.44 20.63 13.13
CA ILE A 149 -5.41 19.16 12.98
C ILE A 149 -5.69 18.46 14.32
N HIS A 150 -5.08 18.95 15.41
CA HIS A 150 -5.10 18.26 16.71
C HIS A 150 -6.03 18.90 17.74
N GLY A 151 -6.50 20.14 17.51
CA GLY A 151 -7.32 20.90 18.46
C GLY A 151 -6.61 21.28 19.75
N LYS A 152 -5.28 21.13 19.83
CA LYS A 152 -4.46 21.41 21.01
C LYS A 152 -3.75 22.77 20.88
N PRO A 153 -3.53 23.50 22.00
CA PRO A 153 -2.72 24.71 22.01
C PRO A 153 -1.32 24.48 21.43
N VAL A 154 -0.78 25.48 20.76
CA VAL A 154 0.62 25.50 20.31
C VAL A 154 1.52 26.19 21.33
N GLU A 155 2.79 25.84 21.34
CA GLU A 155 3.80 26.44 22.21
C GLU A 155 4.67 27.41 21.42
N MET A 156 5.06 28.55 22.01
CA MET A 156 6.01 29.46 21.37
C MET A 156 7.43 28.99 21.68
N LEU A 157 8.16 28.57 20.65
CA LEU A 157 9.55 28.17 20.75
C LEU A 157 10.44 29.21 20.06
N SER A 158 11.58 29.53 20.69
CA SER A 158 12.63 30.39 20.15
C SER A 158 13.96 29.63 20.24
N GLU A 159 14.52 29.23 19.10
CA GLU A 159 15.65 28.32 19.04
C GLU A 159 16.66 28.75 17.96
N ASP A 160 17.94 28.57 18.26
CA ASP A 160 19.03 28.67 17.29
C ASP A 160 19.18 27.30 16.60
N ASN A 161 18.67 27.22 15.37
CA ASN A 161 18.53 25.97 14.63
C ASN A 161 19.26 26.04 13.29
N TRP A 162 19.44 24.87 12.68
CA TRP A 162 19.87 24.73 11.30
C TRP A 162 18.66 24.80 10.37
N PHE A 163 18.81 25.50 9.25
CA PHE A 163 17.76 25.73 8.26
C PHE A 163 18.14 25.18 6.91
N PHE A 164 17.20 24.52 6.24
CA PHE A 164 17.27 24.15 4.84
C PHE A 164 16.64 25.24 3.96
N LYS A 165 17.35 25.64 2.89
CA LYS A 165 16.92 26.64 1.90
C LYS A 165 15.79 26.14 0.98
N LEU A 166 14.67 25.72 1.56
CA LEU A 166 13.51 25.19 0.84
C LEU A 166 12.96 26.20 -0.20
N SER A 167 12.96 27.49 0.16
CA SER A 167 12.45 28.56 -0.72
C SER A 167 13.19 28.63 -2.07
N ALA A 168 14.46 28.23 -2.11
CA ALA A 168 15.28 28.24 -3.32
C ALA A 168 14.87 27.20 -4.38
N PHE A 169 14.03 26.23 -4.01
CA PHE A 169 13.58 25.15 -4.90
C PHE A 169 12.15 25.33 -5.42
N VAL A 170 11.44 26.36 -4.96
CA VAL A 170 10.05 26.63 -5.38
C VAL A 170 9.90 26.73 -6.90
N PRO A 171 10.76 27.46 -7.65
CA PRO A 171 10.63 27.54 -9.10
C PRO A 171 10.74 26.18 -9.80
N GLN A 172 11.71 25.35 -9.40
CA GLN A 172 11.94 24.02 -9.97
C GLN A 172 10.78 23.06 -9.66
N LEU A 173 10.22 23.13 -8.45
CA LEU A 173 9.06 22.32 -8.07
C LEU A 173 7.80 22.71 -8.84
N LEU A 174 7.53 24.01 -9.01
CA LEU A 174 6.41 24.50 -9.80
C LEU A 174 6.53 24.05 -11.26
N GLU A 175 7.71 24.17 -11.85
CA GLU A 175 7.97 23.68 -13.20
C GLU A 175 7.77 22.16 -13.30
N HIS A 176 8.29 21.40 -12.33
CA HIS A 176 8.14 19.95 -12.29
C HIS A 176 6.66 19.52 -12.30
N TYR A 177 5.81 20.09 -11.44
CA TYR A 177 4.39 19.71 -11.38
C TYR A 177 3.55 20.21 -12.55
N LYS A 178 3.95 21.31 -13.19
CA LYS A 178 3.32 21.79 -14.43
C LYS A 178 3.63 20.87 -15.61
N ASN A 179 4.88 20.41 -15.72
CA ASN A 179 5.34 19.57 -16.82
C ASN A 179 5.01 18.09 -16.63
N ASN A 180 4.80 17.66 -15.39
CA ASN A 180 4.52 16.26 -15.04
C ASN A 180 3.26 16.17 -14.16
N PRO A 181 2.05 16.29 -14.73
CA PRO A 181 0.82 16.29 -13.95
C PRO A 181 0.59 15.02 -13.12
N GLU A 182 1.13 13.88 -13.55
CA GLU A 182 1.03 12.59 -12.84
C GLU A 182 2.03 12.44 -11.68
N ALA A 183 2.95 13.38 -11.50
CA ALA A 183 3.94 13.33 -10.42
C ALA A 183 3.32 13.53 -9.03
N CYS A 184 2.12 14.09 -8.96
CA CYS A 184 1.33 14.19 -7.75
C CYS A 184 -0.13 13.87 -8.07
N GLU A 185 -0.68 12.87 -7.39
CA GLU A 185 -2.05 12.40 -7.59
C GLU A 185 -2.78 12.22 -6.25
N PRO A 186 -4.12 12.33 -6.23
CA PRO A 186 -5.00 12.75 -7.33
C PRO A 186 -4.82 14.25 -7.68
N ALA A 187 -5.51 14.71 -8.73
CA ALA A 187 -5.39 16.11 -9.19
C ALA A 187 -5.68 17.15 -8.09
N SER A 188 -6.56 16.85 -7.12
CA SER A 188 -6.82 17.70 -5.95
C SER A 188 -5.57 17.88 -5.07
N ALA A 189 -4.81 16.81 -4.82
CA ALA A 189 -3.56 16.85 -4.08
C ALA A 189 -2.51 17.71 -4.82
N ARG A 190 -2.36 17.52 -6.13
CA ARG A 190 -1.44 18.35 -6.94
C ARG A 190 -1.81 19.83 -6.87
N ASN A 191 -3.10 20.16 -6.99
CA ASN A 191 -3.56 21.54 -6.93
C ASN A 191 -3.27 22.17 -5.57
N GLU A 192 -3.40 21.42 -4.47
CA GLU A 192 -3.00 21.88 -3.13
C GLU A 192 -1.49 22.16 -3.06
N VAL A 193 -0.66 21.27 -3.61
CA VAL A 193 0.80 21.45 -3.65
C VAL A 193 1.19 22.70 -4.44
N ILE A 194 0.61 22.90 -5.63
CA ILE A 194 0.86 24.08 -6.45
C ILE A 194 0.44 25.36 -5.70
N ALA A 195 -0.75 25.37 -5.12
CA ALA A 195 -1.25 26.52 -4.36
C ALA A 195 -0.35 26.86 -3.16
N PHE A 196 0.16 25.84 -2.46
CA PHE A 196 1.12 26.01 -1.38
C PHE A 196 2.43 26.64 -1.88
N LEU A 197 2.99 26.13 -2.97
CA LEU A 197 4.21 26.65 -3.58
C LEU A 197 4.06 28.12 -4.02
N GLU A 198 2.88 28.48 -4.54
CA GLU A 198 2.56 29.86 -4.97
C GLU A 198 2.30 30.82 -3.78
N SER A 199 2.00 30.30 -2.59
CA SER A 199 1.66 31.11 -1.39
C SER A 199 2.84 31.78 -0.68
N GLY A 200 4.09 31.46 -1.08
CA GLY A 200 5.31 31.96 -0.46
C GLY A 200 5.89 31.00 0.58
N VAL A 201 6.69 30.03 0.11
CA VAL A 201 7.35 29.02 0.96
C VAL A 201 8.55 29.62 1.68
N ARG A 202 8.65 29.37 2.99
CA ARG A 202 9.79 29.77 3.83
C ARG A 202 10.79 28.63 3.97
N ASP A 203 12.02 28.98 4.34
CA ASP A 203 13.04 28.00 4.70
C ASP A 203 12.63 27.19 5.94
N LEU A 204 13.08 25.95 5.99
CA LEU A 204 12.62 24.95 6.96
C LEU A 204 13.65 24.76 8.06
N SER A 205 13.25 24.83 9.33
CA SER A 205 14.12 24.40 10.45
C SER A 205 14.27 22.87 10.44
N ILE A 206 15.52 22.39 10.36
CA ILE A 206 15.88 20.97 10.21
C ILE A 206 16.64 20.40 11.40
N SER A 207 16.74 21.12 12.51
CA SER A 207 17.33 20.62 13.76
C SER A 207 16.51 21.04 14.98
N ARG A 208 16.74 20.37 16.11
CA ARG A 208 16.16 20.68 17.43
C ARG A 208 17.24 20.53 18.49
N SER A 209 17.18 21.38 19.52
CA SER A 209 18.08 21.37 20.68
C SER A 209 17.36 21.00 21.99
N THR A 210 16.04 20.82 21.95
CA THR A 210 15.18 20.66 23.13
C THR A 210 15.02 19.20 23.59
N PHE A 211 15.45 18.24 22.79
CA PHE A 211 15.43 16.81 23.11
C PHE A 211 16.59 16.08 22.41
N ASP A 212 16.95 14.90 22.92
CA ASP A 212 18.11 14.11 22.47
C ASP A 212 17.74 12.80 21.73
N TRP A 213 16.45 12.46 21.66
CA TRP A 213 15.97 11.29 20.92
C TRP A 213 15.83 11.55 19.41
N GLY A 214 16.96 11.51 18.71
CA GLY A 214 17.06 11.66 17.26
C GLY A 214 18.50 11.51 16.75
N ILE A 215 18.68 11.56 15.43
CA ILE A 215 20.00 11.45 14.80
C ILE A 215 20.80 12.74 15.05
N PRO A 216 21.99 12.72 15.65
CA PRO A 216 22.78 13.93 15.90
C PRO A 216 23.17 14.65 14.60
N VAL A 217 23.13 15.99 14.61
CA VAL A 217 23.65 16.80 13.50
C VAL A 217 25.17 16.63 13.42
N PRO A 218 25.76 16.22 12.28
CA PRO A 218 27.17 15.80 12.22
C PRO A 218 28.21 16.84 12.63
N TRP A 219 27.88 18.12 12.49
CA TRP A 219 28.76 19.25 12.80
C TRP A 219 28.31 20.06 14.02
N ASP A 220 27.21 19.66 14.65
CA ASP A 220 26.62 20.33 15.82
C ASP A 220 25.89 19.30 16.68
N THR A 221 26.66 18.46 17.38
CA THR A 221 26.14 17.28 18.10
C THR A 221 25.28 17.63 19.31
N ASP A 222 25.21 18.91 19.69
CA ASP A 222 24.28 19.41 20.71
C ASP A 222 22.83 19.50 20.19
N GLN A 223 22.63 19.28 18.87
CA GLN A 223 21.32 19.24 18.23
C GLN A 223 21.06 17.91 17.52
N VAL A 224 19.79 17.52 17.46
CA VAL A 224 19.32 16.39 16.67
C VAL A 224 18.65 16.87 15.38
N ILE A 225 18.72 16.05 14.35
CA ILE A 225 18.06 16.26 13.06
C ILE A 225 16.54 16.18 13.29
N TYR A 226 15.83 17.14 12.71
CA TYR A 226 14.38 17.19 12.72
C TYR A 226 13.78 15.95 12.05
N VAL A 227 12.81 15.33 12.73
CA VAL A 227 12.19 14.06 12.35
C VAL A 227 11.77 13.98 10.89
N TRP A 228 11.18 15.03 10.30
CA TRP A 228 10.73 14.96 8.91
C TRP A 228 11.88 14.91 7.91
N PHE A 229 13.06 15.44 8.27
CA PHE A 229 14.23 15.40 7.40
C PHE A 229 14.89 14.01 7.42
N ASP A 230 14.96 13.39 8.60
CA ASP A 230 15.34 11.99 8.82
C ASP A 230 14.34 11.03 8.15
N ALA A 231 13.07 11.12 8.53
CA ALA A 231 12.02 10.22 8.09
C ALA A 231 11.90 10.19 6.57
N LEU A 232 11.94 11.33 5.87
CA LEU A 232 11.85 11.34 4.40
C LEU A 232 13.02 10.62 3.72
N LEU A 233 14.19 10.56 4.34
CA LEU A 233 15.35 9.87 3.79
C LEU A 233 15.22 8.34 3.85
N ASN A 234 14.27 7.78 4.61
CA ASN A 234 14.07 6.32 4.70
C ASN A 234 13.96 5.67 3.30
N TYR A 235 13.25 6.34 2.39
CA TYR A 235 12.95 5.84 1.05
C TYR A 235 14.21 5.60 0.22
N ALA A 236 15.21 6.47 0.35
CA ALA A 236 16.43 6.39 -0.43
C ALA A 236 17.53 5.64 0.35
N THR A 237 17.58 5.82 1.67
CA THR A 237 18.56 5.15 2.54
C THR A 237 18.31 3.65 2.61
N ALA A 238 17.07 3.15 2.64
CA ALA A 238 16.77 1.71 2.65
C ALA A 238 17.33 0.97 1.42
N VAL A 239 17.48 1.68 0.31
CA VAL A 239 18.02 1.14 -0.95
C VAL A 239 19.48 1.53 -1.21
N GLY A 240 20.15 2.24 -0.29
CA GLY A 240 21.60 2.44 -0.32
C GLY A 240 22.10 3.84 -0.69
N LEU A 241 21.27 4.89 -0.54
CA LEU A 241 21.72 6.26 -0.75
C LEU A 241 22.96 6.59 0.10
N GLY A 242 24.04 7.08 -0.53
CA GLY A 242 25.27 7.46 0.19
C GLY A 242 26.25 6.31 0.44
N ASP A 243 25.96 5.11 -0.07
CA ASP A 243 26.93 4.02 -0.12
C ASP A 243 27.88 4.15 -1.31
N ASP A 244 29.04 3.48 -1.24
CA ASP A 244 29.98 3.41 -2.35
C ASP A 244 29.28 2.79 -3.60
N PRO A 245 29.41 3.39 -4.80
CA PRO A 245 28.73 2.90 -6.02
C PRO A 245 29.03 1.43 -6.38
N ASN A 246 30.18 0.90 -5.98
CA ASN A 246 30.60 -0.49 -6.24
C ASN A 246 30.21 -1.46 -5.11
N SER A 247 29.76 -0.95 -3.97
CA SER A 247 29.19 -1.77 -2.88
C SER A 247 27.84 -2.37 -3.29
N GLU A 248 27.38 -3.36 -2.53
CA GLU A 248 26.04 -3.95 -2.75
C GLU A 248 24.92 -2.92 -2.55
N GLY A 249 25.07 -1.99 -1.60
CA GLY A 249 24.10 -0.92 -1.38
C GLY A 249 24.09 0.10 -2.53
N GLY A 250 25.25 0.50 -3.05
CA GLY A 250 25.33 1.38 -4.22
C GLY A 250 24.72 0.76 -5.48
N LYS A 251 24.95 -0.54 -5.70
CA LYS A 251 24.31 -1.30 -6.80
C LYS A 251 22.80 -1.42 -6.62
N LYS A 252 22.32 -1.63 -5.39
CA LYS A 252 20.89 -1.67 -5.07
C LYS A 252 20.25 -0.30 -5.35
N PHE A 253 20.88 0.78 -4.92
CA PHE A 253 20.41 2.14 -5.15
C PHE A 253 20.25 2.41 -6.66
N ALA A 254 21.27 2.09 -7.45
CA ALA A 254 21.24 2.27 -8.90
C ALA A 254 20.17 1.42 -9.62
N LYS A 255 19.80 0.26 -9.07
CA LYS A 255 18.78 -0.64 -9.63
C LYS A 255 17.35 -0.33 -9.17
N THR A 256 17.18 0.43 -8.08
CA THR A 256 15.87 0.59 -7.45
C THR A 256 15.41 2.06 -7.40
N TRP A 257 16.31 3.02 -7.21
CA TRP A 257 15.97 4.45 -7.14
C TRP A 257 15.83 5.09 -8.53
N PRO A 258 14.92 6.06 -8.77
CA PRO A 258 13.95 6.66 -7.84
C PRO A 258 12.72 5.81 -7.59
N ALA A 259 11.99 6.05 -6.50
CA ALA A 259 10.68 5.40 -6.29
C ALA A 259 9.73 5.71 -7.45
N ASP A 260 9.02 4.68 -7.93
CA ASP A 260 7.96 4.85 -8.93
C ASP A 260 6.70 5.40 -8.29
N VAL A 261 6.37 4.98 -7.07
CA VAL A 261 5.22 5.46 -6.31
C VAL A 261 5.54 5.58 -4.82
N HIS A 262 5.30 6.76 -4.25
CA HIS A 262 5.13 6.95 -2.82
C HIS A 262 3.63 7.01 -2.50
N LEU A 263 3.11 6.03 -1.76
CA LEU A 263 1.76 6.09 -1.20
C LEU A 263 1.80 6.88 0.10
N VAL A 264 0.93 7.87 0.25
CA VAL A 264 0.87 8.69 1.47
C VAL A 264 -0.57 9.05 1.83
N GLY A 265 -0.82 9.34 3.10
CA GLY A 265 -2.05 10.02 3.50
C GLY A 265 -2.00 11.51 3.11
N LYS A 266 -3.16 12.11 2.80
CA LYS A 266 -3.23 13.55 2.45
C LYS A 266 -2.67 14.49 3.51
N ASP A 267 -2.64 14.09 4.78
CA ASP A 267 -2.08 14.87 5.89
C ASP A 267 -0.57 15.03 5.86
N ILE A 268 0.14 14.17 5.12
CA ILE A 268 1.60 14.23 5.00
C ILE A 268 2.06 14.58 3.57
N LEU A 269 1.13 14.97 2.70
CA LEU A 269 1.36 15.28 1.29
C LEU A 269 2.45 16.33 1.09
N ARG A 270 2.40 17.44 1.84
CA ARG A 270 3.35 18.56 1.67
C ARG A 270 4.79 18.14 1.96
N PHE A 271 5.01 17.27 2.94
CA PHE A 271 6.34 16.73 3.22
C PHE A 271 6.88 15.93 2.01
N HIS A 272 6.04 15.13 1.36
CA HIS A 272 6.44 14.24 0.27
C HIS A 272 6.49 14.92 -1.10
N ALA A 273 5.68 15.95 -1.32
CA ALA A 273 5.58 16.66 -2.59
C ALA A 273 6.30 18.03 -2.59
N VAL A 274 6.80 18.52 -1.45
CA VAL A 274 7.52 19.80 -1.41
C VAL A 274 8.89 19.65 -0.77
N ILE A 275 8.92 19.19 0.48
CA ILE A 275 10.17 19.11 1.24
C ILE A 275 11.07 18.01 0.65
N TRP A 276 10.53 16.81 0.45
CA TRP A 276 11.30 15.68 -0.06
C TRP A 276 11.92 15.90 -1.44
N PRO A 277 11.18 16.34 -2.47
CA PRO A 277 11.78 16.56 -3.78
C PRO A 277 12.79 17.71 -3.75
N ALA A 278 12.59 18.74 -2.92
CA ALA A 278 13.59 19.80 -2.73
C ALA A 278 14.90 19.28 -2.10
N MET A 279 14.82 18.40 -1.09
CA MET A 279 15.99 17.76 -0.50
C MET A 279 16.80 16.99 -1.56
N LEU A 280 16.11 16.21 -2.39
CA LEU A 280 16.72 15.44 -3.46
C LEU A 280 17.33 16.33 -4.55
N MET A 281 16.63 17.39 -4.97
CA MET A 281 17.18 18.39 -5.90
C MET A 281 18.45 19.05 -5.35
N ALA A 282 18.48 19.38 -4.06
CA ALA A 282 19.64 19.96 -3.38
C ALA A 282 20.86 19.01 -3.35
N ALA A 283 20.61 17.69 -3.34
CA ALA A 283 21.62 16.65 -3.41
C ALA A 283 21.94 16.18 -4.85
N ASN A 284 21.28 16.75 -5.86
CA ASN A 284 21.34 16.28 -7.25
C ASN A 284 20.99 14.78 -7.40
N VAL A 285 19.99 14.33 -6.65
CA VAL A 285 19.44 12.98 -6.69
C VAL A 285 18.09 13.02 -7.41
N ALA A 286 17.79 11.99 -8.21
CA ALA A 286 16.53 11.90 -8.93
C ALA A 286 15.34 11.92 -7.95
N ILE A 287 14.32 12.73 -8.26
CA ILE A 287 13.08 12.78 -7.49
C ILE A 287 12.16 11.59 -7.80
N PRO A 288 11.23 11.22 -6.90
CA PRO A 288 10.25 10.16 -7.13
C PRO A 288 9.40 10.45 -8.36
N LYS A 289 8.95 9.40 -9.06
CA LYS A 289 8.09 9.57 -10.24
C LYS A 289 6.68 10.02 -9.88
N LYS A 290 6.15 9.57 -8.74
CA LYS A 290 4.79 9.86 -8.29
C LYS A 290 4.68 9.88 -6.77
N VAL A 291 3.99 10.90 -6.24
CA VAL A 291 3.42 10.92 -4.89
C VAL A 291 1.91 10.76 -5.03
N PHE A 292 1.34 9.69 -4.47
CA PHE A 292 -0.09 9.46 -4.46
C PHE A 292 -0.64 9.67 -3.04
N ALA A 293 -1.45 10.71 -2.85
CA ALA A 293 -2.07 11.06 -1.59
C ALA A 293 -3.50 10.53 -1.50
N HIS A 294 -3.71 9.46 -0.73
CA HIS A 294 -5.04 8.93 -0.48
C HIS A 294 -5.78 9.70 0.61
N GLY A 295 -7.12 9.60 0.59
CA GLY A 295 -7.98 10.21 1.61
C GLY A 295 -7.96 9.45 2.93
N TRP A 296 -8.67 10.00 3.91
CA TRP A 296 -8.80 9.38 5.23
C TRP A 296 -9.89 8.30 5.23
N LEU A 297 -9.66 7.28 6.05
CA LEU A 297 -10.72 6.40 6.49
C LEU A 297 -11.48 7.06 7.66
N LEU A 298 -12.78 7.21 7.47
CA LEU A 298 -13.71 7.80 8.41
C LEU A 298 -14.55 6.70 9.08
N VAL A 299 -14.81 6.85 10.38
CA VAL A 299 -15.72 5.97 11.14
C VAL A 299 -16.77 6.86 11.79
N GLY A 300 -18.05 6.62 11.52
CA GLY A 300 -19.13 7.50 11.96
C GLY A 300 -19.04 8.93 11.42
N GLY A 301 -18.36 9.13 10.27
CA GLY A 301 -18.16 10.44 9.65
C GLY A 301 -16.97 11.25 10.18
N GLU A 302 -16.24 10.75 11.19
CA GLU A 302 -15.04 11.41 11.71
C GLU A 302 -13.75 10.68 11.33
N LYS A 303 -12.64 11.43 11.18
CA LYS A 303 -11.30 10.86 11.05
C LYS A 303 -11.01 10.02 12.29
N MET A 304 -10.56 8.78 12.08
CA MET A 304 -10.11 7.96 13.20
C MET A 304 -8.94 8.62 13.92
N SER A 305 -9.03 8.65 15.25
CA SER A 305 -7.89 8.93 16.10
C SER A 305 -8.05 8.17 17.40
N LYS A 306 -6.96 7.57 17.88
CA LYS A 306 -6.98 6.88 19.19
C LYS A 306 -7.27 7.86 20.35
N SER A 307 -6.90 9.13 20.24
CA SER A 307 -7.29 10.17 21.22
C SER A 307 -8.80 10.38 21.33
N LYS A 308 -9.57 10.00 20.31
CA LYS A 308 -11.04 10.03 20.30
C LYS A 308 -11.65 8.63 20.51
N LEU A 309 -10.85 7.61 20.83
CA LEU A 309 -11.29 6.21 21.00
C LEU A 309 -11.98 5.60 19.76
N THR A 310 -11.73 6.14 18.56
CA THR A 310 -12.30 5.63 17.29
C THR A 310 -11.33 4.76 16.49
N GLY A 311 -10.15 4.46 17.04
CA GLY A 311 -9.16 3.60 16.39
C GLY A 311 -9.59 2.13 16.42
N ILE A 312 -9.76 1.53 15.26
CA ILE A 312 -10.06 0.10 15.10
C ILE A 312 -8.74 -0.64 14.84
N ALA A 313 -8.47 -1.72 15.59
CA ALA A 313 -7.32 -2.57 15.31
C ALA A 313 -7.62 -3.43 14.07
N PRO A 314 -6.63 -3.72 13.20
CA PRO A 314 -6.87 -4.60 12.06
C PRO A 314 -7.41 -5.98 12.48
N SER A 315 -6.93 -6.51 13.61
CA SER A 315 -7.39 -7.78 14.20
C SER A 315 -8.89 -7.82 14.45
N ASP A 316 -9.49 -6.71 14.87
CA ASP A 316 -10.93 -6.64 15.16
C ASP A 316 -11.77 -7.01 13.92
N ILE A 317 -11.25 -6.73 12.73
CA ILE A 317 -11.90 -7.06 11.45
C ILE A 317 -11.41 -8.43 10.94
N THR A 318 -10.10 -8.70 10.96
CA THR A 318 -9.56 -9.95 10.39
C THR A 318 -9.97 -11.19 11.17
N ASP A 319 -10.16 -11.08 12.49
CA ASP A 319 -10.56 -12.22 13.32
C ASP A 319 -12.01 -12.65 13.03
N HIS A 320 -12.85 -11.72 12.55
CA HIS A 320 -14.24 -12.00 12.20
C HIS A 320 -14.43 -12.30 10.72
N PHE A 321 -13.87 -11.50 9.82
CA PHE A 321 -14.08 -11.62 8.36
C PHE A 321 -12.97 -12.35 7.62
N GLY A 322 -11.81 -12.55 8.24
CA GLY A 322 -10.60 -13.03 7.58
C GLY A 322 -9.80 -11.93 6.88
N VAL A 323 -8.50 -12.20 6.68
CA VAL A 323 -7.54 -11.25 6.09
C VAL A 323 -7.91 -10.83 4.67
N ASP A 324 -8.35 -11.75 3.84
CA ASP A 324 -8.62 -11.45 2.43
C ASP A 324 -9.91 -10.65 2.25
N ALA A 325 -10.91 -10.85 3.12
CA ALA A 325 -12.08 -9.99 3.15
C ALA A 325 -11.72 -8.56 3.56
N PHE A 326 -10.87 -8.39 4.58
CA PHE A 326 -10.35 -7.08 4.98
C PHE A 326 -9.70 -6.37 3.78
N ARG A 327 -8.77 -7.06 3.10
CA ARG A 327 -8.01 -6.51 1.98
C ARG A 327 -8.91 -6.14 0.80
N TYR A 328 -9.82 -7.05 0.44
CA TYR A 328 -10.81 -6.83 -0.59
C TYR A 328 -11.68 -5.61 -0.28
N TYR A 329 -12.26 -5.54 0.92
CA TYR A 329 -13.21 -4.50 1.29
C TYR A 329 -12.63 -3.09 1.12
N PHE A 330 -11.47 -2.82 1.70
CA PHE A 330 -10.92 -1.46 1.70
C PHE A 330 -10.56 -0.96 0.30
N LEU A 331 -10.15 -1.85 -0.60
CA LEU A 331 -9.82 -1.48 -1.99
C LEU A 331 -11.04 -1.53 -2.92
N ARG A 332 -12.08 -2.28 -2.56
CA ARG A 332 -13.32 -2.43 -3.31
C ARG A 332 -14.35 -1.35 -2.99
N ALA A 333 -14.53 -1.03 -1.71
CA ALA A 333 -15.60 -0.18 -1.21
C ALA A 333 -15.24 1.31 -1.34
N ILE A 334 -13.96 1.66 -1.26
CA ILE A 334 -13.49 3.04 -1.15
C ILE A 334 -12.67 3.40 -2.39
N PRO A 335 -13.08 4.41 -3.18
CA PRO A 335 -12.26 4.94 -4.26
C PRO A 335 -10.93 5.47 -3.70
N PHE A 336 -9.82 4.87 -4.11
CA PHE A 336 -8.50 5.23 -3.63
C PHE A 336 -8.14 6.64 -4.10
N GLY A 337 -7.80 7.55 -3.18
CA GLY A 337 -7.60 8.98 -3.46
C GLY A 337 -8.65 9.90 -2.83
N THR A 338 -9.80 9.37 -2.42
CA THR A 338 -10.84 10.15 -1.71
C THR A 338 -11.00 9.68 -0.27
N ASP A 339 -11.63 10.51 0.57
CA ASP A 339 -12.04 10.06 1.90
C ASP A 339 -13.12 8.99 1.77
N GLY A 340 -13.05 7.96 2.62
CA GLY A 340 -13.98 6.84 2.60
C GLY A 340 -14.48 6.51 3.99
N SER A 341 -15.75 6.13 4.10
CA SER A 341 -16.34 5.73 5.37
C SER A 341 -16.35 4.22 5.52
N PHE A 342 -15.88 3.72 6.66
CA PHE A 342 -16.01 2.32 7.06
C PHE A 342 -17.25 2.16 7.95
N SER A 343 -18.03 1.11 7.69
CA SER A 343 -19.02 0.60 8.64
C SER A 343 -19.05 -0.92 8.64
N TRP A 344 -19.36 -1.50 9.80
CA TRP A 344 -19.48 -2.96 9.95
C TRP A 344 -20.61 -3.51 9.09
N GLU A 345 -21.68 -2.75 8.89
CA GLU A 345 -22.83 -3.14 8.07
C GLU A 345 -22.46 -3.25 6.59
N ASP A 346 -21.73 -2.28 6.02
CA ASP A 346 -21.28 -2.34 4.63
C ASP A 346 -20.25 -3.46 4.42
N MET A 347 -19.36 -3.67 5.40
CA MET A 347 -18.42 -4.79 5.41
C MET A 347 -19.16 -6.14 5.35
N SER A 348 -20.12 -6.38 6.26
CA SER A 348 -20.91 -7.60 6.31
C SER A 348 -21.76 -7.80 5.06
N ALA A 349 -22.36 -6.73 4.52
CA ALA A 349 -23.16 -6.79 3.30
C ALA A 349 -22.32 -7.21 2.09
N ARG A 350 -21.12 -6.63 1.92
CA ARG A 350 -20.20 -6.96 0.82
C ARG A 350 -19.58 -8.33 0.97
N TYR A 351 -19.15 -8.70 2.18
CA TYR A 351 -18.68 -10.05 2.47
C TYR A 351 -19.72 -11.08 2.06
N THR A 352 -20.97 -10.89 2.47
CA THR A 352 -22.05 -11.83 2.18
C THR A 352 -22.39 -11.89 0.69
N SER A 353 -22.62 -10.74 0.06
CA SER A 353 -23.09 -10.68 -1.33
C SER A 353 -21.99 -10.98 -2.34
N GLU A 354 -20.82 -10.34 -2.23
CA GLU A 354 -19.79 -10.39 -3.27
C GLU A 354 -18.80 -11.56 -3.03
N LEU A 355 -18.41 -11.82 -1.78
CA LEU A 355 -17.42 -12.86 -1.48
C LEU A 355 -18.07 -14.23 -1.28
N ALA A 356 -19.02 -14.34 -0.35
CA ALA A 356 -19.65 -15.62 -0.04
C ALA A 356 -20.64 -16.08 -1.13
N ASN A 357 -21.58 -15.23 -1.55
CA ASN A 357 -22.66 -15.63 -2.46
C ASN A 357 -22.28 -15.63 -3.94
N ASP A 358 -21.39 -14.74 -4.38
CA ASP A 358 -20.95 -14.69 -5.78
C ASP A 358 -19.71 -15.57 -5.99
N PHE A 359 -18.53 -15.14 -5.53
CA PHE A 359 -17.27 -15.82 -5.85
C PHE A 359 -17.11 -17.18 -5.15
N GLY A 360 -17.27 -17.22 -3.83
CA GLY A 360 -17.10 -18.44 -3.03
C GLY A 360 -18.13 -19.53 -3.37
N ASN A 361 -19.39 -19.16 -3.55
CA ASN A 361 -20.45 -20.08 -3.94
C ASN A 361 -20.25 -20.60 -5.38
N LEU A 362 -19.80 -19.77 -6.33
CA LEU A 362 -19.48 -20.23 -7.67
C LEU A 362 -18.38 -21.30 -7.65
N ALA A 363 -17.28 -21.06 -6.93
CA ALA A 363 -16.18 -22.01 -6.77
C ALA A 363 -16.63 -23.33 -6.13
N SER A 364 -17.32 -23.26 -4.98
CA SER A 364 -17.78 -24.45 -4.27
C SER A 364 -18.80 -25.27 -5.07
N ARG A 365 -19.74 -24.61 -5.79
CA ARG A 365 -20.69 -25.29 -6.66
C ARG A 365 -20.00 -25.98 -7.82
N LEU A 366 -19.02 -25.34 -8.45
CA LEU A 366 -18.25 -25.96 -9.52
C LEU A 366 -17.56 -27.24 -9.02
N ILE A 367 -16.79 -27.14 -7.93
CA ILE A 367 -16.03 -28.27 -7.37
C ILE A 367 -17.00 -29.42 -7.06
N ALA A 368 -18.12 -29.14 -6.40
CA ALA A 368 -19.13 -30.16 -6.09
C ALA A 368 -19.76 -30.79 -7.34
N MET A 369 -19.98 -30.03 -8.41
CA MET A 369 -20.50 -30.58 -9.67
C MET A 369 -19.48 -31.45 -10.39
N ILE A 370 -18.20 -31.06 -10.40
CA ILE A 370 -17.13 -31.87 -11.01
C ILE A 370 -16.91 -33.15 -10.20
N GLU A 371 -16.91 -33.09 -8.88
CA GLU A 371 -16.88 -34.28 -8.01
C GLU A 371 -18.03 -35.24 -8.31
N LYS A 372 -19.24 -34.70 -8.47
CA LYS A 372 -20.45 -35.52 -8.63
C LYS A 372 -20.64 -36.08 -10.04
N TYR A 373 -20.33 -35.29 -11.07
CA TYR A 373 -20.67 -35.63 -12.46
C TYR A 373 -19.47 -36.02 -13.32
N CYS A 374 -18.25 -35.79 -12.84
CA CYS A 374 -17.01 -36.07 -13.57
C CYS A 374 -15.98 -36.79 -12.68
N ASP A 375 -16.42 -37.48 -11.62
CA ASP A 375 -15.57 -38.23 -10.68
C ASP A 375 -14.41 -37.42 -10.07
N GLY A 376 -14.63 -36.10 -9.92
CA GLY A 376 -13.65 -35.16 -9.39
C GLY A 376 -12.53 -34.82 -10.37
N VAL A 377 -12.71 -35.08 -11.66
CA VAL A 377 -11.70 -34.85 -12.70
C VAL A 377 -12.17 -33.74 -13.65
N ILE A 378 -11.33 -32.74 -13.88
CA ILE A 378 -11.58 -31.67 -14.85
C ILE A 378 -11.82 -32.30 -16.24
N PRO A 379 -12.97 -32.01 -16.90
CA PRO A 379 -13.30 -32.57 -18.21
C PRO A 379 -12.38 -32.13 -19.34
N ALA A 380 -12.68 -32.62 -20.55
CA ALA A 380 -11.97 -32.21 -21.76
C ALA A 380 -12.07 -30.70 -22.01
N VAL A 381 -11.01 -30.14 -22.59
CA VAL A 381 -10.90 -28.71 -22.89
C VAL A 381 -12.06 -28.26 -23.79
N ALA A 382 -12.74 -27.21 -23.34
CA ALA A 382 -13.82 -26.54 -24.05
C ALA A 382 -13.58 -25.03 -24.09
N LYS A 383 -14.22 -24.37 -25.06
CA LYS A 383 -14.13 -22.91 -25.20
C LYS A 383 -15.47 -22.30 -25.55
N ASP A 384 -16.07 -21.65 -24.56
CA ASP A 384 -17.15 -20.69 -24.79
C ASP A 384 -16.56 -19.37 -25.32
N ALA A 385 -16.95 -18.99 -26.53
CA ALA A 385 -16.38 -17.82 -27.20
C ALA A 385 -16.74 -16.49 -26.51
N GLU A 386 -17.92 -16.41 -25.89
CA GLU A 386 -18.38 -15.19 -25.21
C GLU A 386 -17.61 -15.00 -23.90
N LEU A 387 -17.50 -16.05 -23.07
CA LEU A 387 -16.71 -16.00 -21.84
C LEU A 387 -15.24 -15.67 -22.13
N ALA A 388 -14.64 -16.28 -23.17
CA ALA A 388 -13.26 -16.03 -23.54
C ALA A 388 -13.02 -14.57 -23.97
N ALA A 389 -13.90 -14.00 -24.80
CA ALA A 389 -13.80 -12.61 -25.23
C ALA A 389 -14.02 -11.61 -24.07
N MET A 390 -14.96 -11.93 -23.15
CA MET A 390 -15.17 -11.14 -21.95
C MET A 390 -13.94 -11.17 -21.04
N LEU A 391 -13.31 -12.34 -20.86
CA LEU A 391 -12.10 -12.46 -20.05
C LEU A 391 -10.96 -11.61 -20.60
N GLU A 392 -10.74 -11.60 -21.91
CA GLU A 392 -9.72 -10.75 -22.55
C GLU A 392 -9.96 -9.26 -22.24
N THR A 393 -11.22 -8.82 -22.34
CA THR A 393 -11.62 -7.46 -22.00
C THR A 393 -11.40 -7.16 -20.51
N THR A 394 -11.78 -8.09 -19.62
CA THR A 394 -11.61 -7.97 -18.17
C THR A 394 -10.14 -7.84 -17.78
N VAL A 395 -9.25 -8.66 -18.36
CA VAL A 395 -7.80 -8.61 -18.08
C VAL A 395 -7.24 -7.24 -18.46
N ALA A 396 -7.55 -6.75 -19.66
CA ALA A 396 -7.06 -5.45 -20.13
C ALA A 396 -7.59 -4.29 -19.26
N GLN A 397 -8.86 -4.33 -18.85
CA GLN A 397 -9.46 -3.30 -17.99
C GLN A 397 -8.87 -3.33 -16.58
N ALA A 398 -8.76 -4.52 -15.98
CA ALA A 398 -8.21 -4.69 -14.64
C ALA A 398 -6.75 -4.25 -14.57
N ASP A 399 -5.92 -4.66 -15.53
CA ASP A 399 -4.51 -4.29 -15.58
C ASP A 399 -4.32 -2.77 -15.70
N LYS A 400 -5.06 -2.12 -16.61
CA LYS A 400 -5.04 -0.67 -16.76
C LYS A 400 -5.45 0.05 -15.47
N ALA A 401 -6.51 -0.41 -14.80
CA ALA A 401 -7.02 0.23 -13.59
C ALA A 401 -6.05 0.06 -12.41
N MET A 402 -5.53 -1.16 -12.20
CA MET A 402 -4.60 -1.46 -11.10
C MET A 402 -3.31 -0.64 -11.21
N VAL A 403 -2.70 -0.57 -12.40
CA VAL A 403 -1.48 0.25 -12.64
C VAL A 403 -1.74 1.75 -12.44
N ALA A 404 -2.98 2.20 -12.68
CA ALA A 404 -3.41 3.57 -12.45
C ALA A 404 -3.83 3.85 -10.99
N LEU A 405 -3.62 2.89 -10.06
CA LEU A 405 -4.06 2.95 -8.66
C LEU A 405 -5.59 3.05 -8.48
N ASP A 406 -6.37 2.73 -9.53
CA ASP A 406 -7.82 2.55 -9.46
C ASP A 406 -8.15 1.11 -9.06
N PHE A 407 -7.84 0.76 -7.81
CA PHE A 407 -8.08 -0.58 -7.28
C PHE A 407 -9.56 -0.95 -7.35
N GLN A 408 -10.45 -0.01 -7.06
CA GLN A 408 -11.90 -0.24 -7.12
C GLN A 408 -12.34 -0.57 -8.54
N GLY A 409 -11.91 0.20 -9.54
CA GLY A 409 -12.21 -0.07 -10.95
C GLY A 409 -11.69 -1.43 -11.41
N GLY A 410 -10.46 -1.78 -11.02
CA GLY A 410 -9.87 -3.08 -11.33
C GLY A 410 -10.63 -4.24 -10.72
N ILE A 411 -10.96 -4.18 -9.42
CA ILE A 411 -11.73 -5.22 -8.74
C ILE A 411 -13.14 -5.32 -9.31
N ASN A 412 -13.78 -4.19 -9.62
CA ASN A 412 -15.11 -4.18 -10.24
C ASN A 412 -15.13 -4.90 -11.58
N ALA A 413 -14.13 -4.69 -12.44
CA ALA A 413 -14.03 -5.39 -13.73
C ALA A 413 -13.92 -6.91 -13.54
N ILE A 414 -13.13 -7.36 -12.56
CA ILE A 414 -12.95 -8.78 -12.24
C ILE A 414 -14.24 -9.38 -11.68
N MET A 415 -14.91 -8.68 -10.76
CA MET A 415 -16.15 -9.16 -10.14
C MET A 415 -17.35 -9.14 -11.09
N GLU A 416 -17.39 -8.22 -12.06
CA GLU A 416 -18.38 -8.26 -13.13
C GLU A 416 -18.20 -9.53 -13.99
N PHE A 417 -16.96 -9.92 -14.31
CA PHE A 417 -16.71 -11.21 -14.97
C PHE A 417 -17.20 -12.39 -14.12
N CYS A 418 -16.95 -12.39 -12.81
CA CYS A 418 -17.49 -13.40 -11.89
C CYS A 418 -19.02 -13.50 -11.94
N LYS A 419 -19.73 -12.36 -12.03
CA LYS A 419 -21.18 -12.34 -12.20
C LYS A 419 -21.62 -12.93 -13.54
N ARG A 420 -20.88 -12.66 -14.62
CA ARG A 420 -21.15 -13.27 -15.95
C ARG A 420 -20.97 -14.77 -15.95
N VAL A 421 -19.95 -15.30 -15.27
CA VAL A 421 -19.75 -16.75 -15.13
C VAL A 421 -20.88 -17.38 -14.31
N ASN A 422 -21.33 -16.74 -13.22
CA ASN A 422 -22.52 -17.18 -12.48
C ASN A 422 -23.78 -17.20 -13.37
N GLY A 423 -23.97 -16.17 -14.19
CA GLY A 423 -25.06 -16.10 -15.17
C GLY A 423 -25.00 -17.22 -16.19
N TYR A 424 -23.81 -17.52 -16.73
CA TYR A 424 -23.58 -18.64 -17.65
C TYR A 424 -24.01 -19.98 -17.05
N VAL A 425 -23.56 -20.29 -15.82
CA VAL A 425 -23.94 -21.52 -15.10
C VAL A 425 -25.46 -21.57 -14.87
N THR A 426 -26.08 -20.42 -14.58
CA THR A 426 -27.53 -20.33 -14.36
C THR A 426 -28.32 -20.60 -15.63
N ILE A 427 -27.89 -20.05 -16.78
CA ILE A 427 -28.55 -20.25 -18.07
C ILE A 427 -28.37 -21.69 -18.58
N LYS A 428 -27.18 -22.27 -18.40
CA LYS A 428 -26.87 -23.61 -18.88
C LYS A 428 -27.50 -24.72 -18.03
N GLU A 429 -27.81 -24.45 -16.77
CA GLU A 429 -28.43 -25.41 -15.85
C GLU A 429 -27.75 -26.80 -15.84
N PRO A 430 -26.44 -26.91 -15.53
CA PRO A 430 -25.71 -28.18 -15.59
C PRO A 430 -26.34 -29.30 -14.74
N TRP A 431 -27.06 -28.97 -13.67
CA TRP A 431 -27.82 -29.94 -12.86
C TRP A 431 -29.03 -30.55 -13.58
N ALA A 432 -29.59 -29.86 -14.58
CA ALA A 432 -30.65 -30.38 -15.43
C ALA A 432 -30.04 -31.21 -16.57
N ILE A 433 -28.95 -30.73 -17.19
CA ILE A 433 -28.19 -31.46 -18.22
C ILE A 433 -27.73 -32.82 -17.69
N ALA A 434 -27.20 -32.85 -16.46
CA ALA A 434 -26.69 -34.06 -15.82
C ALA A 434 -27.72 -35.19 -15.60
N LYS A 435 -29.02 -34.94 -15.81
CA LYS A 435 -30.06 -35.97 -15.74
C LYS A 435 -30.24 -36.76 -17.04
N ASP A 436 -29.60 -36.32 -18.12
CA ASP A 436 -29.68 -36.93 -19.46
C ASP A 436 -28.28 -37.37 -19.91
N GLU A 437 -28.03 -38.68 -19.88
CA GLU A 437 -26.74 -39.28 -20.26
C GLU A 437 -26.36 -38.99 -21.73
N SER A 438 -27.33 -38.68 -22.60
CA SER A 438 -27.01 -38.32 -23.99
C SER A 438 -26.35 -36.94 -24.11
N ARG A 439 -26.42 -36.11 -23.07
CA ARG A 439 -25.90 -34.74 -23.02
C ARG A 439 -24.61 -34.60 -22.21
N THR A 440 -23.93 -35.70 -21.89
CA THR A 440 -22.67 -35.68 -21.13
C THR A 440 -21.60 -34.80 -21.76
N ALA A 441 -21.49 -34.76 -23.09
CA ALA A 441 -20.53 -33.87 -23.76
C ALA A 441 -20.80 -32.39 -23.46
N GLU A 442 -22.06 -31.96 -23.52
CA GLU A 442 -22.47 -30.59 -23.21
C GLU A 442 -22.23 -30.24 -21.74
N LEU A 443 -22.53 -31.18 -20.83
CA LEU A 443 -22.24 -31.01 -19.40
C LEU A 443 -20.74 -30.78 -19.16
N ASN A 444 -19.89 -31.60 -19.78
CA ASN A 444 -18.45 -31.51 -19.67
C ASN A 444 -17.93 -30.16 -20.18
N GLU A 445 -18.46 -29.66 -21.30
CA GLU A 445 -18.10 -28.34 -21.83
C GLU A 445 -18.48 -27.21 -20.85
N VAL A 446 -19.69 -27.24 -20.28
CA VAL A 446 -20.15 -26.23 -19.31
C VAL A 446 -19.26 -26.22 -18.06
N LEU A 447 -18.94 -27.41 -17.54
CA LEU A 447 -18.09 -27.54 -16.35
C LEU A 447 -16.65 -27.10 -16.62
N TYR A 448 -16.07 -27.46 -17.77
CA TYR A 448 -14.73 -27.00 -18.13
C TYR A 448 -14.67 -25.48 -18.32
N ASN A 449 -15.61 -24.89 -19.07
CA ASN A 449 -15.65 -23.44 -19.27
C ASN A 449 -15.78 -22.68 -17.94
N THR A 450 -16.57 -23.21 -17.01
CA THR A 450 -16.69 -22.64 -15.67
C THR A 450 -15.37 -22.79 -14.88
N ALA A 451 -14.70 -23.95 -14.97
CA ALA A 451 -13.43 -24.18 -14.29
C ALA A 451 -12.30 -23.26 -14.78
N ASP A 452 -12.14 -23.11 -16.09
CA ASP A 452 -11.10 -22.23 -16.64
C ASP A 452 -11.39 -20.74 -16.35
N ALA A 453 -12.67 -20.35 -16.28
CA ALA A 453 -13.05 -19.01 -15.84
C ALA A 453 -12.73 -18.77 -14.35
N ILE A 454 -12.97 -19.75 -13.47
CA ILE A 454 -12.63 -19.65 -12.04
C ILE A 454 -11.11 -19.65 -11.83
N ARG A 455 -10.35 -20.41 -12.62
CA ARG A 455 -8.88 -20.30 -12.68
C ARG A 455 -8.46 -18.85 -12.97
N ALA A 456 -9.02 -18.24 -14.00
CA ALA A 456 -8.69 -16.87 -14.37
C ALA A 456 -9.04 -15.86 -13.27
N LEU A 457 -10.23 -16.01 -12.63
CA LEU A 457 -10.64 -15.21 -11.48
C LEU A 457 -9.67 -15.37 -10.30
N ALA A 458 -9.20 -16.60 -10.01
CA ALA A 458 -8.25 -16.84 -8.95
C ALA A 458 -6.95 -16.06 -9.19
N VAL A 459 -6.39 -16.11 -10.41
CA VAL A 459 -5.15 -15.39 -10.75
C VAL A 459 -5.34 -13.88 -10.62
N LEU A 460 -6.43 -13.33 -11.16
CA LEU A 460 -6.70 -11.87 -11.12
C LEU A 460 -6.99 -11.35 -9.71
N LEU A 461 -7.61 -12.16 -8.86
CA LEU A 461 -7.90 -11.78 -7.48
C LEU A 461 -6.72 -12.06 -6.54
N HIS A 462 -5.68 -12.78 -6.98
CA HIS A 462 -4.57 -13.19 -6.12
C HIS A 462 -3.80 -12.01 -5.47
N PRO A 463 -3.54 -10.89 -6.17
CA PRO A 463 -2.94 -9.72 -5.53
C PRO A 463 -3.79 -9.17 -4.38
N VAL A 464 -5.12 -9.25 -4.51
CA VAL A 464 -6.08 -8.69 -3.54
C VAL A 464 -6.35 -9.66 -2.39
N MET A 465 -6.60 -10.93 -2.71
CA MET A 465 -6.99 -12.00 -1.80
C MET A 465 -6.05 -13.20 -1.93
N PRO A 466 -4.78 -13.07 -1.50
CA PRO A 466 -3.77 -14.09 -1.73
C PRO A 466 -4.05 -15.45 -1.05
N ALA A 467 -4.64 -15.47 0.15
CA ALA A 467 -4.84 -16.71 0.91
C ALA A 467 -6.02 -17.55 0.36
N THR A 468 -7.15 -16.90 0.10
CA THR A 468 -8.35 -17.50 -0.47
C THR A 468 -8.09 -18.01 -1.87
N THR A 469 -7.44 -17.22 -2.71
CA THR A 469 -7.14 -17.63 -4.09
C THR A 469 -6.12 -18.75 -4.14
N GLN A 470 -5.13 -18.80 -3.23
CA GLN A 470 -4.25 -19.96 -3.06
C GLN A 470 -5.05 -21.23 -2.72
N THR A 471 -5.95 -21.14 -1.74
CA THR A 471 -6.81 -22.27 -1.34
C THR A 471 -7.68 -22.76 -2.50
N LEU A 472 -8.23 -21.84 -3.30
CA LEU A 472 -8.97 -22.16 -4.51
C LEU A 472 -8.09 -22.80 -5.60
N TRP A 473 -6.88 -22.27 -5.80
CA TRP A 473 -5.92 -22.79 -6.78
C TRP A 473 -5.55 -24.25 -6.51
N GLU A 474 -5.32 -24.58 -5.24
CA GLU A 474 -5.09 -25.95 -4.76
C GLU A 474 -6.33 -26.81 -4.95
N SER A 475 -7.51 -26.31 -4.61
CA SER A 475 -8.79 -27.02 -4.76
C SER A 475 -9.11 -27.35 -6.23
N LEU A 476 -8.63 -26.55 -7.19
CA LEU A 476 -8.75 -26.82 -8.62
C LEU A 476 -7.72 -27.84 -9.14
N GLY A 477 -6.73 -28.23 -8.33
CA GLY A 477 -5.57 -29.01 -8.79
C GLY A 477 -4.62 -28.23 -9.71
N ALA A 478 -4.78 -26.90 -9.78
CA ALA A 478 -4.02 -26.05 -10.69
C ALA A 478 -2.55 -25.89 -10.25
N GLN A 479 -2.27 -25.95 -8.94
CA GLN A 479 -0.91 -25.84 -8.40
C GLN A 479 0.05 -26.88 -8.97
N GLU A 480 -0.38 -28.14 -9.07
CA GLU A 480 0.47 -29.24 -9.53
C GLU A 480 0.80 -29.15 -11.02
N THR A 481 -0.07 -28.50 -11.80
CA THR A 481 0.00 -28.52 -13.26
C THR A 481 0.43 -27.20 -13.88
N LEU A 482 0.02 -26.08 -13.28
CA LEU A 482 0.32 -24.72 -13.73
C LEU A 482 1.37 -24.03 -12.86
N GLY A 483 1.74 -24.62 -11.72
CA GLY A 483 2.71 -24.05 -10.77
C GLY A 483 2.06 -23.06 -9.79
N ASN A 484 2.89 -22.23 -9.16
CA ASN A 484 2.43 -21.28 -8.14
C ASN A 484 1.53 -20.21 -8.75
N ILE A 485 0.39 -19.93 -8.11
CA ILE A 485 -0.54 -18.87 -8.54
C ILE A 485 0.13 -17.49 -8.56
N GLY A 486 1.05 -17.22 -7.63
CA GLY A 486 1.81 -15.97 -7.56
C GLY A 486 2.80 -15.79 -8.72
N GLU A 487 3.11 -16.86 -9.47
CA GLU A 487 3.98 -16.84 -10.65
C GLU A 487 3.20 -16.78 -11.97
N GLN A 488 1.85 -16.88 -11.91
CA GLN A 488 1.00 -16.74 -13.10
C GLN A 488 0.99 -15.30 -13.58
N LYS A 489 1.18 -15.11 -14.87
CA LYS A 489 1.31 -13.76 -15.43
C LYS A 489 -0.03 -13.14 -15.80
N ILE A 490 -0.26 -11.89 -15.41
CA ILE A 490 -1.47 -11.12 -15.76
C ILE A 490 -1.71 -11.11 -17.27
N SER A 491 -0.66 -10.93 -18.07
CA SER A 491 -0.72 -10.90 -19.53
C SER A 491 -1.13 -12.24 -20.18
N GLU A 492 -1.03 -13.34 -19.45
CA GLU A 492 -1.32 -14.69 -19.94
C GLU A 492 -2.68 -15.20 -19.44
N VAL A 493 -3.33 -14.51 -18.50
CA VAL A 493 -4.59 -14.94 -17.86
C VAL A 493 -5.71 -15.21 -18.88
N SER A 494 -5.82 -14.38 -19.91
CA SER A 494 -6.84 -14.49 -20.96
C SER A 494 -6.61 -15.66 -21.93
N THR A 495 -5.48 -16.35 -21.82
CA THR A 495 -5.25 -17.60 -22.54
C THR A 495 -6.25 -18.64 -22.05
N TRP A 496 -7.29 -18.85 -22.85
CA TRP A 496 -8.37 -19.78 -22.52
C TRP A 496 -7.91 -21.22 -22.66
N GLY A 497 -8.40 -22.07 -21.78
CA GLY A 497 -8.21 -23.50 -21.82
C GLY A 497 -6.82 -23.96 -21.37
N VAL A 498 -6.18 -23.19 -20.49
CA VAL A 498 -4.89 -23.56 -19.91
C VAL A 498 -5.03 -24.53 -18.76
N LEU A 499 -6.18 -24.59 -18.06
CA LEU A 499 -6.42 -25.59 -17.01
C LEU A 499 -6.42 -27.00 -17.62
N PRO A 500 -5.45 -27.88 -17.32
CA PRO A 500 -5.33 -29.13 -18.06
C PRO A 500 -6.50 -30.09 -17.78
N GLN A 501 -6.98 -30.75 -18.84
CA GLN A 501 -7.86 -31.91 -18.69
C GLN A 501 -7.21 -32.94 -17.77
N GLY A 502 -8.00 -33.59 -16.92
CA GLY A 502 -7.50 -34.65 -16.05
C GLY A 502 -7.02 -34.16 -14.68
N CYS A 503 -6.93 -32.85 -14.44
CA CYS A 503 -6.67 -32.31 -13.10
C CYS A 503 -7.74 -32.79 -12.12
N ARG A 504 -7.33 -33.19 -10.91
CA ARG A 504 -8.28 -33.61 -9.88
C ARG A 504 -8.66 -32.42 -9.02
N VAL A 505 -9.95 -32.14 -8.93
CA VAL A 505 -10.46 -31.16 -7.95
C VAL A 505 -10.52 -31.80 -6.57
N THR A 506 -10.32 -30.99 -5.55
CA THR A 506 -10.43 -31.41 -4.15
C THR A 506 -11.38 -30.48 -3.42
N LYS A 507 -12.37 -31.06 -2.74
CA LYS A 507 -13.24 -30.28 -1.86
C LYS A 507 -12.49 -29.82 -0.61
N GLY A 508 -12.13 -28.53 -0.62
CA GLY A 508 -11.54 -27.83 0.51
C GLY A 508 -12.57 -27.26 1.50
N ALA A 509 -12.06 -26.47 2.45
CA ALA A 509 -12.89 -25.65 3.32
C ALA A 509 -13.70 -24.62 2.51
N VAL A 510 -14.82 -24.15 3.08
CA VAL A 510 -15.60 -23.07 2.48
C VAL A 510 -14.74 -21.80 2.45
N LEU A 511 -14.54 -21.23 1.26
CA LEU A 511 -13.67 -20.06 1.05
C LEU A 511 -14.08 -18.85 1.89
N PHE A 512 -15.39 -18.62 2.01
CA PHE A 512 -15.98 -17.55 2.81
C PHE A 512 -17.16 -18.13 3.61
N PRO A 513 -16.91 -18.62 4.84
CA PRO A 513 -17.97 -19.11 5.71
C PRO A 513 -19.03 -18.04 5.94
N ARG A 514 -20.31 -18.43 6.03
CA ARG A 514 -21.36 -17.48 6.41
C ARG A 514 -21.13 -17.03 7.85
N LEU A 515 -21.18 -15.72 8.05
CA LEU A 515 -21.08 -15.10 9.37
C LEU A 515 -22.47 -15.09 10.00
N GLU A 516 -22.55 -15.43 11.29
CA GLU A 516 -23.80 -15.44 12.07
C GLU A 516 -24.19 -14.05 12.58
#